data_AF-A0A927NXJ8-F1
#
_entry.id   AF-A0A927NXJ8-F1
#
_cell.length_a   1.000
_cell.length_b   1.000
_cell.length_c   1.000
_cell.angle_alpha   90.00
_cell.angle_beta   90.00
_cell.angle_gamma   90.00
#
_symmetry.space_group_name_H-M   'P 1'
#
loop_
_entity.id
_entity.type
_entity.pdbx_description
1 polymer ?
#
loop_
_entity_poly.entity_id
_entity_poly.type
_entity_poly.pdbx_seq_one_letter_code
_entity_poly.pdbx_strand_id
1 'polypeptide(L)'
;MANRKQYDDDDGRVIANMNVDGMPWYMKAERRSKKQDFSDLDKKEMGALIKGALGASLLIGGAFILGLGLFILFCILVWFR
;
A
#
# COMPACT_ATOMS: atom_id res chain seq x y z
N MET A 1 -15.33 11.45 6.10
CA MET A 1 -13.93 11.84 6.34
C MET A 1 -13.81 13.32 6.03
N ALA A 2 -13.50 14.16 7.01
CA ALA A 2 -13.36 15.61 6.77
C ALA A 2 -12.11 15.86 5.91
N ASN A 3 -12.29 16.53 4.77
CA ASN A 3 -11.19 16.93 3.89
C ASN A 3 -10.36 17.99 4.64
N ARG A 4 -9.12 17.64 5.04
CA ARG A 4 -8.21 18.60 5.67
C ARG A 4 -7.72 19.53 4.57
N LYS A 5 -7.90 20.84 4.75
CA LYS A 5 -7.33 21.84 3.84
C LYS A 5 -5.81 21.82 4.02
N GLN A 6 -5.10 21.51 2.95
CA GLN A 6 -3.65 21.60 2.90
C GLN A 6 -3.31 22.88 2.14
N TYR A 7 -2.41 23.68 2.72
CA TYR A 7 -2.02 24.98 2.18
C TYR A 7 -0.56 24.89 1.73
N ASP A 8 -0.21 25.59 0.65
CA ASP A 8 1.12 25.53 0.04
C ASP A 8 2.22 26.15 0.93
N ASP A 9 1.84 26.95 1.93
CA ASP A 9 2.69 27.60 2.92
C ASP A 9 2.77 26.82 4.25
N ASP A 10 2.12 25.66 4.37
CA ASP A 10 2.15 24.82 5.56
C ASP A 10 3.34 23.86 5.52
N ASP A 11 4.43 24.23 6.19
CA ASP A 11 5.64 23.40 6.38
C ASP A 11 5.39 22.14 7.25
N GLY A 12 4.16 21.90 7.71
CA GLY A 12 3.80 20.80 8.60
C GLY A 12 4.39 20.91 10.01
N ARG A 13 5.03 22.06 10.31
CA ARG A 13 5.62 22.35 11.62
C ARG A 13 4.54 22.82 12.58
N VAL A 14 4.51 22.22 13.76
CA VAL A 14 3.63 22.66 14.84
C VAL A 14 4.25 23.87 15.52
N ILE A 15 3.79 25.07 15.17
CA ILE A 15 4.24 26.33 15.79
C ILE A 15 3.78 26.41 17.25
N ALA A 16 2.56 25.94 17.52
CA ALA A 16 1.99 25.82 18.86
C ALA A 16 1.15 24.55 18.98
N ASN A 17 1.41 23.75 20.02
CA ASN A 17 0.66 22.50 20.24
C ASN A 17 -0.72 22.80 20.83
N MET A 18 -1.74 22.87 19.97
CA MET A 18 -3.15 23.08 20.36
C MET A 18 -3.89 21.78 20.74
N ASN A 19 -3.16 20.69 20.98
CA ASN A 19 -3.73 19.42 21.42
C ASN A 19 -4.05 19.44 22.92
N VAL A 20 -5.14 20.13 23.27
CA VAL A 20 -5.60 20.34 24.65
C VAL A 20 -6.61 19.27 25.03
N ASP A 21 -6.48 18.67 26.21
CA ASP A 21 -7.40 17.65 26.70
C ASP A 21 -8.83 18.18 26.83
N GLY A 22 -9.82 17.34 26.52
CA GLY A 22 -11.24 17.70 26.53
C GLY A 22 -11.75 18.48 25.31
N MET A 23 -10.88 18.91 24.38
CA MET A 23 -11.32 19.59 23.15
C MET A 23 -11.82 18.61 22.08
N PRO A 24 -12.79 18.98 21.21
CA PRO A 24 -13.29 18.12 20.13
C PRO A 24 -12.21 17.60 19.16
N TRP A 25 -11.09 18.33 19.05
CA TRP A 25 -9.94 18.00 18.21
C TRP A 25 -8.80 17.31 18.97
N TYR A 26 -8.98 17.01 20.27
CA TYR A 26 -7.98 16.31 21.07
C TYR A 26 -7.68 14.94 20.46
N MET A 27 -6.40 14.69 20.21
CA MET A 27 -5.89 13.39 19.79
C MET A 27 -4.93 12.86 20.84
N LYS A 28 -5.26 11.72 21.45
CA LYS A 28 -4.34 10.99 22.34
C LYS A 28 -3.05 10.69 21.58
N ALA A 29 -1.89 10.93 22.19
CA ALA A 29 -0.58 10.81 21.55
C ALA A 29 -0.35 9.44 20.89
N GLU A 30 -0.90 8.36 21.45
CA GLU A 30 -0.85 7.00 20.88
C GLU A 30 -1.54 6.86 19.51
N ARG A 31 -2.50 7.75 19.18
CA ARG A 31 -3.19 7.79 17.88
C ARG A 31 -2.48 8.66 16.85
N ARG A 32 -1.42 9.39 17.23
CA ARG A 32 -0.52 10.02 16.26
C ARG A 32 0.31 8.90 15.64
N SER A 33 -0.34 8.24 14.70
CA SER A 33 0.17 7.36 13.67
C SER A 33 1.68 7.15 13.75
N LYS A 34 2.06 5.89 13.96
CA LYS A 34 3.24 5.29 13.37
C LYS A 34 3.22 5.60 11.88
N LYS A 35 3.59 6.83 11.50
CA LYS A 35 3.92 7.19 10.14
C LYS A 35 5.17 6.36 9.89
N GLN A 36 5.00 5.18 9.30
CA GLN A 36 6.12 4.46 8.73
C GLN A 36 6.67 5.41 7.69
N ASP A 37 7.69 6.17 8.06
CA ASP A 37 8.51 6.89 7.10
C ASP A 37 9.18 5.82 6.25
N PHE A 38 8.56 5.51 5.12
CA PHE A 38 9.18 4.73 4.05
C PHE A 38 10.35 5.52 3.41
N SER A 39 10.52 6.78 3.81
CA SER A 39 11.56 7.72 3.38
C SER A 39 12.97 7.28 3.79
N ASP A 40 13.09 6.39 4.79
CA ASP A 40 14.36 5.86 5.32
C ASP A 40 14.60 4.38 4.96
N LEU A 41 13.91 3.86 3.94
CA LEU A 41 14.26 2.54 3.41
C LEU A 41 15.51 2.68 2.55
N ASP A 42 16.62 2.13 3.03
CA ASP A 42 17.84 2.02 2.25
C ASP A 42 17.52 1.32 0.93
N LYS A 43 18.09 1.82 -0.17
CA LYS A 43 17.77 1.33 -1.54
C LYS A 43 17.97 -0.18 -1.68
N LYS A 44 18.83 -0.76 -0.83
CA LYS A 44 19.11 -2.20 -0.76
C LYS A 44 17.97 -2.99 -0.11
N GLU A 45 17.33 -2.44 0.92
CA GLU A 45 16.16 -3.07 1.56
C GLU A 45 14.94 -3.01 0.65
N MET A 46 14.79 -1.92 -0.10
CA MET A 46 13.72 -1.77 -1.08
C MET A 46 13.80 -2.85 -2.18
N GLY A 47 15.01 -3.20 -2.62
CA GLY A 47 15.24 -4.27 -3.60
C GLY A 47 14.84 -5.67 -3.08
N ALA A 48 15.11 -5.97 -1.81
CA ALA A 48 14.72 -7.24 -1.20
C ALA A 48 13.19 -7.37 -1.09
N LEU A 49 12.52 -6.28 -0.70
CA LEU A 49 11.06 -6.22 -0.63
C LEU A 49 10.42 -6.42 -2.01
N ILE A 50 10.92 -5.73 -3.03
CA ILE A 50 10.43 -5.85 -4.41
C ILE A 50 10.63 -7.29 -4.92
N LYS A 51 11.80 -7.88 -4.68
CA LYS A 51 12.08 -9.26 -5.12
C LYS A 51 11.14 -10.29 -4.48
N GLY A 52 10.81 -10.10 -3.20
CA GLY A 52 9.82 -10.93 -2.50
C GLY A 52 8.41 -10.76 -3.08
N ALA A 53 7.96 -9.51 -3.25
CA ALA A 53 6.64 -9.21 -3.80
C ALA A 53 6.48 -9.72 -5.24
N LEU A 54 7.52 -9.58 -6.06
CA LEU A 54 7.53 -10.04 -7.45
C LEU A 54 7.50 -11.56 -7.56
N GLY A 55 8.23 -12.27 -6.68
CA GLY A 55 8.18 -13.72 -6.62
C GLY A 55 6.79 -14.25 -6.24
N ALA A 56 6.15 -13.62 -5.26
CA ALA A 56 4.79 -13.99 -4.85
C ALA A 56 3.77 -13.73 -5.96
N SER A 57 3.78 -12.54 -6.56
CA SER A 57 2.82 -12.19 -7.62
C SER A 57 3.00 -13.06 -8.86
N LEU A 58 4.24 -13.42 -9.21
CA LEU A 58 4.56 -14.30 -10.34
C LEU A 58 3.99 -15.72 -10.13
N LEU A 59 4.02 -16.24 -8.90
CA LEU A 59 3.46 -17.56 -8.59
C LEU A 59 1.93 -17.59 -8.79
N ILE A 60 1.22 -16.60 -8.23
CA ILE A 60 -0.24 -16.51 -8.37
C ILE A 60 -0.62 -16.26 -9.83
N GLY A 61 0.03 -15.29 -10.48
CA GLY A 61 -0.23 -14.98 -11.89
C GLY A 61 0.03 -16.17 -12.81
N GLY A 62 1.13 -16.89 -12.59
CA GLY A 62 1.48 -18.10 -13.32
C GLY A 62 0.43 -19.21 -13.18
N ALA A 63 -0.09 -19.43 -11.97
CA ALA A 63 -1.17 -20.41 -11.75
C ALA A 63 -2.44 -20.06 -12.52
N PHE A 64 -2.83 -18.79 -12.55
CA PHE A 64 -3.99 -18.33 -13.34
C PHE A 64 -3.76 -18.49 -14.84
N ILE A 65 -2.59 -18.10 -15.35
CA ILE A 65 -2.25 -18.24 -16.78
C ILE A 65 -2.25 -19.72 -17.18
N LEU A 66 -1.68 -20.60 -16.36
CA LEU A 66 -1.72 -22.04 -16.62
C LEU A 66 -3.15 -22.59 -16.61
N GLY A 67 -3.96 -22.22 -15.61
CA GLY A 67 -5.36 -22.66 -15.52
C GLY A 67 -6.18 -22.21 -16.72
N LEU A 68 -6.09 -20.92 -17.08
CA LEU A 68 -6.76 -20.38 -18.26
C LEU A 68 -6.22 -20.97 -19.56
N GLY A 69 -4.90 -21.16 -19.68
CA GLY A 69 -4.28 -21.77 -20.84
C GLY A 69 -4.74 -23.20 -21.06
N LEU A 70 -4.78 -24.02 -20.01
CA LEU A 70 -5.32 -25.38 -20.07
C LEU A 70 -6.82 -25.38 -20.41
N PHE A 71 -7.59 -24.45 -19.85
CA PHE A 71 -9.00 -24.30 -20.17
C PHE A 71 -9.23 -23.94 -21.64
N ILE A 72 -8.48 -22.98 -22.19
CA ILE A 72 -8.54 -22.59 -23.60
C ILE A 72 -8.12 -23.78 -24.49
N LEU A 73 -7.04 -24.49 -24.13
CA LEU A 73 -6.58 -25.67 -24.84
C LEU A 73 -7.66 -26.76 -24.88
N PHE A 74 -8.34 -26.98 -23.76
CA PHE A 74 -9.47 -27.90 -23.67
C PHE A 74 -10.62 -27.48 -24.58
N CYS A 75 -11.00 -26.19 -24.59
CA CYS A 75 -12.04 -25.68 -25.48
C CYS A 75 -11.68 -25.88 -26.95
N ILE A 76 -10.42 -25.68 -27.35
CA ILE A 76 -9.99 -25.85 -28.75
C ILE A 76 -9.95 -27.33 -29.16
N LEU A 77 -9.37 -28.20 -28.34
CA LEU A 77 -9.11 -29.59 -28.72
C LEU A 77 -10.30 -30.53 -28.52
N VAL A 78 -11.17 -30.25 -27.54
CA VAL A 78 -12.28 -31.14 -27.15
C VAL A 78 -13.64 -30.56 -27.50
N TRP A 79 -13.84 -29.24 -27.31
CA TRP A 79 -15.16 -28.63 -27.51
C TRP A 79 -15.37 -28.15 -28.95
N PHE A 80 -14.42 -27.41 -29.53
CA PHE A 80 -14.57 -26.82 -30.87
C PHE A 80 -14.10 -27.71 -32.02
N ARG A 81 -13.79 -28.97 -31.75
CA ARG A 81 -13.53 -30.01 -32.76
C ARG A 81 -14.74 -30.91 -32.89
#